data_AF-A0A3N0I2B9-F1
#
_entry.id   AF-A0A3N0I2B9-F1
#
_cell.length_a   1.000
_cell.length_b   1.000
_cell.length_c   1.000
_cell.angle_alpha   90.00
_cell.angle_beta   90.00
_cell.angle_gamma   90.00
#
_symmetry.space_group_name_H-M   'P 1'
#
loop_
_entity.id
_entity.type
_entity.pdbx_description
1 polymer ?
#
loop_
_entity_poly.entity_id
_entity_poly.type
_entity_poly.pdbx_seq_one_letter_code
_entity_poly.pdbx_strand_id
1 'polypeptide(L)'
;MSDIHAYFNDTGTDRIKHIILNAIDHQGYFVDSVYEENVIVSIIIALYRIRDNHYIVSKQKNDLTHSIEYTIANEICRQYSNHWHIHPTKNDIAYMASLLTGQIKSSNLIDDDNKKEVISQSFIDTINDILIDTFQKYMLDIDYSEQLYNFSLHIDAMIKRAKIHRPAENISLNQLKNNSPFIHDVSVYLTQRISEQFQIEIDESEIGFISVHIGYLIKNCLQNNQKVNVILFCDQYHHIADKIQKALLANLSEFIQLYQVHQLNIHDIHIQNADIITTKQTQIFGKKVVCISPFYNLQDQMKIMTATQECIDQKKTDHFNDLFHTYFHKNLFFIRNDLTNKEEVIRFMG
;
A
#
# COMPACT_ATOMS: atom_id res chain seq x y z
N MET A 1 -8.91 -20.56 -5.03
CA MET A 1 -8.66 -21.84 -5.74
C MET A 1 -9.67 -22.96 -5.45
N SER A 2 -10.11 -23.21 -4.20
CA SER A 2 -10.99 -24.35 -3.85
C SER A 2 -12.27 -24.48 -4.69
N ASP A 3 -12.85 -23.35 -5.14
CA ASP A 3 -14.11 -23.37 -5.90
C ASP A 3 -13.93 -23.59 -7.41
N ILE A 4 -12.76 -23.29 -7.99
CA ILE A 4 -12.49 -23.45 -9.43
C ILE A 4 -12.31 -24.92 -9.81
N HIS A 5 -11.68 -25.70 -8.92
CA HIS A 5 -11.51 -27.15 -9.07
C HIS A 5 -12.86 -27.90 -9.11
N ALA A 6 -13.92 -27.33 -8.54
CA ALA A 6 -15.27 -27.89 -8.61
C ALA A 6 -15.92 -27.74 -10.00
N TYR A 7 -15.53 -26.72 -10.78
CA TYR A 7 -16.09 -26.45 -12.11
C TYR A 7 -15.22 -26.97 -13.26
N PHE A 8 -13.93 -27.20 -13.01
CA PHE A 8 -12.97 -27.65 -14.01
C PHE A 8 -12.16 -28.83 -13.45
N ASN A 9 -12.20 -29.98 -14.14
CA ASN A 9 -11.51 -31.21 -13.71
C ASN A 9 -10.08 -30.94 -13.20
N ASP A 10 -9.80 -31.43 -11.98
CA ASP A 10 -8.64 -31.12 -11.14
C ASP A 10 -7.27 -31.23 -11.84
N THR A 11 -7.13 -32.15 -12.80
CA THR A 11 -5.86 -32.41 -13.50
C THR A 11 -5.56 -31.45 -14.66
N GLY A 12 -6.56 -30.68 -15.12
CA GLY A 12 -6.41 -29.76 -16.25
C GLY A 12 -6.01 -28.35 -15.84
N THR A 13 -6.55 -27.86 -14.72
CA THR A 13 -6.40 -26.47 -14.26
C THR A 13 -4.96 -26.11 -13.91
N ASP A 14 -4.23 -26.96 -13.17
CA ASP A 14 -2.83 -26.71 -12.81
C ASP A 14 -1.92 -26.64 -14.03
N ARG A 15 -2.16 -27.51 -15.01
CA ARG A 15 -1.41 -27.50 -16.27
C ARG A 15 -1.68 -26.22 -17.06
N ILE A 16 -2.94 -25.78 -17.13
CA ILE A 16 -3.29 -24.54 -17.83
C ILE A 16 -2.68 -23.33 -17.12
N LYS A 17 -2.70 -23.31 -15.79
CA LYS A 17 -2.00 -22.30 -14.98
C LYS A 17 -0.51 -22.24 -15.36
N HIS A 18 0.17 -23.38 -15.43
CA HIS A 18 1.57 -23.41 -15.83
C HIS A 18 1.79 -22.88 -17.25
N ILE A 19 0.93 -23.22 -18.21
CA ILE A 19 1.00 -22.70 -19.58
C ILE A 19 0.88 -21.16 -19.60
N ILE A 20 -0.10 -20.63 -18.85
CA ILE A 20 -0.35 -19.18 -18.78
C ILE A 20 0.87 -18.46 -18.21
N LEU A 21 1.33 -18.88 -17.03
CA LEU A 21 2.45 -18.22 -16.34
C LEU A 21 3.76 -18.37 -17.11
N ASN A 22 4.03 -19.53 -17.71
CA ASN A 22 5.22 -19.75 -18.53
C ASN A 22 5.25 -18.86 -19.77
N ALA A 23 4.11 -18.71 -20.47
CA ALA A 23 4.02 -17.84 -21.64
C ALA A 23 4.25 -16.36 -21.30
N ILE A 24 3.79 -15.92 -20.12
CA ILE A 24 4.03 -14.55 -19.61
C ILE A 24 5.51 -14.37 -19.27
N ASP A 25 6.08 -15.30 -18.50
CA ASP A 25 7.48 -15.27 -18.04
C ASP A 25 8.49 -15.32 -19.21
N HIS A 26 8.23 -16.15 -20.22
CA HIS A 26 9.08 -16.28 -21.40
C HIS A 26 9.19 -15.00 -22.23
N GLN A 27 8.26 -14.05 -22.07
CA GLN A 27 8.32 -12.73 -22.70
C GLN A 27 8.98 -11.66 -21.80
N GLY A 28 9.47 -12.03 -20.61
CA GLY A 28 10.06 -11.11 -19.63
C GLY A 28 9.02 -10.30 -18.87
N TYR A 29 7.85 -10.89 -18.60
CA TYR A 29 6.76 -10.28 -17.83
C TYR A 29 6.34 -11.19 -16.67
N PHE A 30 5.62 -10.63 -15.72
CA PHE A 30 4.98 -11.36 -14.63
C PHE A 30 3.63 -10.75 -14.26
N VAL A 31 2.85 -11.46 -13.45
CA VAL A 31 1.59 -10.97 -12.87
C VAL A 31 1.80 -10.85 -11.36
N ASP A 32 1.40 -9.74 -10.74
CA ASP A 32 1.45 -9.65 -9.28
C ASP A 32 0.51 -10.70 -8.66
N SER A 33 0.89 -11.24 -7.50
CA SER A 33 0.09 -12.24 -6.77
C SER A 33 -1.36 -11.80 -6.53
N VAL A 34 -1.62 -10.49 -6.43
CA VAL A 34 -2.95 -9.93 -6.19
C VAL A 34 -3.87 -10.05 -7.43
N TYR A 35 -3.31 -10.12 -8.65
CA TYR A 35 -4.08 -10.26 -9.90
C TYR A 35 -4.01 -11.68 -10.49
N GLU A 36 -3.10 -12.53 -10.00
CA GLU A 36 -2.79 -13.84 -10.58
C GLU A 36 -4.04 -14.73 -10.74
N GLU A 37 -4.84 -14.87 -9.68
CA GLU A 37 -6.04 -15.73 -9.72
C GLU A 37 -7.05 -15.24 -10.77
N ASN A 38 -7.31 -13.92 -10.81
CA ASN A 38 -8.24 -13.32 -11.78
C ASN A 38 -7.78 -13.53 -13.23
N VAL A 39 -6.50 -13.31 -13.51
CA VAL A 39 -5.92 -13.53 -14.85
C VAL A 39 -6.06 -14.98 -15.25
N ILE A 40 -5.67 -15.91 -14.37
CA ILE A 40 -5.72 -17.35 -14.64
C ILE A 40 -7.16 -17.78 -14.94
N VAL A 41 -8.12 -17.42 -14.07
CA VAL A 41 -9.53 -17.78 -14.24
C VAL A 41 -10.08 -17.24 -15.54
N SER A 42 -9.84 -15.95 -15.83
CA SER A 42 -10.37 -15.31 -17.03
C SER A 42 -9.83 -15.94 -18.31
N ILE A 43 -8.54 -16.30 -18.34
CA ILE A 43 -7.92 -16.95 -19.49
C ILE A 43 -8.39 -18.40 -19.61
N ILE A 44 -8.53 -19.14 -18.50
CA ILE A 44 -9.12 -20.48 -18.50
C ILE A 44 -10.51 -20.44 -19.12
N ILE A 45 -11.38 -19.52 -18.69
CA ILE A 45 -12.73 -19.37 -19.26
C ILE A 45 -12.64 -19.09 -20.77
N ALA A 46 -11.74 -18.20 -21.20
CA ALA A 46 -11.54 -17.90 -22.62
C ALA A 46 -11.12 -19.15 -23.43
N LEU A 47 -10.17 -19.94 -22.92
CA LEU A 47 -9.70 -21.18 -23.54
C LEU A 47 -10.79 -22.24 -23.65
N TYR A 48 -11.58 -22.43 -22.58
CA TYR A 48 -12.71 -23.36 -22.58
C TYR A 48 -13.78 -22.96 -23.59
N ARG A 49 -14.08 -21.66 -23.70
CA ARG A 49 -15.01 -21.15 -24.72
C ARG A 49 -14.53 -21.49 -26.13
N ILE A 50 -13.25 -21.29 -26.45
CA ILE A 50 -12.68 -21.63 -27.76
C ILE A 50 -12.77 -23.13 -28.01
N ARG A 51 -12.45 -23.95 -27.00
CA ARG A 51 -12.52 -25.41 -27.08
C ARG A 51 -13.92 -25.94 -27.37
N ASP A 52 -14.94 -25.28 -26.82
CA ASP A 52 -16.34 -25.62 -27.03
C ASP A 52 -16.94 -24.89 -28.26
N ASN A 53 -16.09 -24.33 -29.14
CA ASN A 53 -16.46 -23.61 -30.37
C ASN A 53 -17.31 -22.33 -30.17
N HIS A 54 -17.22 -21.70 -28.99
CA HIS A 54 -17.89 -20.43 -28.66
C HIS A 54 -16.97 -19.21 -28.90
N TYR A 55 -16.68 -18.96 -30.18
CA TYR A 55 -15.76 -17.91 -30.63
C TYR A 55 -16.27 -16.47 -30.43
N ILE A 56 -15.34 -15.51 -30.32
CA ILE A 56 -15.64 -14.09 -30.24
C ILE A 56 -16.02 -13.54 -31.62
N VAL A 57 -17.29 -13.12 -31.75
CA VAL A 57 -17.83 -12.59 -33.01
C VAL A 57 -17.48 -11.11 -33.21
N SER A 58 -17.47 -10.31 -32.14
CA SER A 58 -17.23 -8.87 -32.22
C SER A 58 -15.74 -8.51 -32.22
N LYS A 59 -15.35 -7.58 -33.09
CA LYS A 59 -14.01 -6.99 -33.04
C LYS A 59 -13.88 -6.15 -31.77
N GLN A 60 -12.79 -6.31 -31.03
CA GLN A 60 -12.46 -5.43 -29.91
C GLN A 60 -12.33 -3.99 -30.41
N LYS A 61 -12.83 -3.02 -29.64
CA LYS A 61 -12.73 -1.58 -30.00
C LYS A 61 -11.28 -1.12 -30.11
N ASN A 62 -10.40 -1.70 -29.30
CA ASN A 62 -8.97 -1.37 -29.28
C ASN A 62 -8.18 -2.37 -30.11
N ASP A 63 -7.31 -1.86 -30.97
CA ASP A 63 -6.39 -2.68 -31.75
C ASP A 63 -5.16 -3.02 -30.89
N LEU A 64 -5.15 -4.24 -30.36
CA LEU A 64 -4.05 -4.78 -29.57
C LEU A 64 -3.08 -5.63 -30.41
N THR A 65 -3.27 -5.73 -31.72
CA THR A 65 -2.56 -6.72 -32.56
C THR A 65 -1.03 -6.62 -32.54
N HIS A 66 -0.48 -5.45 -32.18
CA HIS A 66 0.95 -5.21 -32.05
C HIS A 66 1.45 -5.10 -30.59
N SER A 67 0.58 -5.37 -29.62
CA SER A 67 0.93 -5.27 -28.21
C SER A 67 1.62 -6.54 -27.69
N ILE A 68 2.33 -6.41 -26.58
CA ILE A 68 2.93 -7.56 -25.91
C ILE A 68 1.85 -8.53 -25.39
N GLU A 69 0.73 -8.01 -24.92
CA GLU A 69 -0.42 -8.81 -24.48
C GLU A 69 -0.94 -9.72 -25.60
N TYR A 70 -0.98 -9.24 -26.84
CA TYR A 70 -1.39 -10.06 -27.98
C TYR A 70 -0.36 -11.14 -28.32
N THR A 71 0.93 -10.80 -28.23
CA THR A 71 2.02 -11.77 -28.38
C THR A 71 1.92 -12.89 -27.34
N ILE A 72 1.73 -12.53 -26.07
CA ILE A 72 1.54 -13.48 -24.97
C ILE A 72 0.27 -14.31 -25.17
N ALA A 73 -0.87 -13.68 -25.50
CA ALA A 73 -2.13 -14.40 -25.73
C ALA A 73 -2.03 -15.43 -26.86
N ASN A 74 -1.31 -15.09 -27.93
CA ASN A 74 -1.04 -16.01 -29.04
C ASN A 74 -0.16 -17.19 -28.59
N GLU A 75 0.86 -16.92 -27.77
CA GLU A 75 1.74 -17.94 -27.20
C GLU A 75 0.99 -18.89 -26.25
N ILE A 76 0.12 -18.37 -25.38
CA ILE A 76 -0.78 -19.17 -24.53
C ILE A 76 -1.62 -20.11 -25.38
N CYS A 77 -2.27 -19.59 -26.42
CA CYS A 77 -3.09 -20.39 -27.34
C CYS A 77 -2.26 -21.47 -28.03
N ARG A 78 -1.05 -21.14 -28.49
CA ARG A 78 -0.13 -22.08 -29.15
C ARG A 78 0.27 -23.22 -28.20
N GLN A 79 0.71 -22.90 -26.99
CA GLN A 79 1.09 -23.90 -25.99
C GLN A 79 -0.11 -24.77 -25.57
N TYR A 80 -1.28 -24.16 -25.37
CA TYR A 80 -2.51 -24.88 -25.06
C TYR A 80 -2.90 -25.85 -26.19
N SER A 81 -2.74 -25.43 -27.46
CA SER A 81 -3.08 -26.24 -28.64
C SER A 81 -2.27 -27.55 -28.77
N ASN A 82 -1.10 -27.62 -28.13
CA ASN A 82 -0.27 -28.84 -28.09
C ASN A 82 -0.89 -29.95 -27.23
N HIS A 83 -1.79 -29.61 -26.32
CA HIS A 83 -2.43 -30.53 -25.40
C HIS A 83 -3.92 -30.72 -25.70
N TRP A 84 -4.59 -29.69 -26.21
CA TRP A 84 -6.02 -29.71 -26.54
C TRP A 84 -6.25 -29.07 -27.90
N HIS A 85 -7.04 -29.70 -28.75
CA HIS A 85 -7.36 -29.15 -30.07
C HIS A 85 -8.25 -27.90 -29.96
N ILE A 86 -7.69 -26.74 -30.32
CA ILE A 86 -8.39 -25.46 -30.42
C ILE A 86 -7.98 -24.74 -31.70
N HIS A 87 -8.88 -23.91 -32.24
CA HIS A 87 -8.64 -23.08 -33.41
C HIS A 87 -9.03 -21.63 -33.14
N PRO A 88 -8.25 -20.89 -32.34
CA PRO A 88 -8.58 -19.52 -31.98
C PRO A 88 -8.61 -18.61 -33.22
N THR A 89 -9.65 -17.79 -33.33
CA THR A 89 -9.69 -16.71 -34.32
C THR A 89 -8.85 -15.52 -33.86
N LYS A 90 -8.58 -14.57 -34.76
CA LYS A 90 -7.91 -13.31 -34.40
C LYS A 90 -8.67 -12.54 -33.32
N ASN A 91 -10.00 -12.62 -33.31
CA ASN A 91 -10.84 -11.96 -32.31
C ASN A 91 -10.70 -12.63 -30.93
N ASP A 92 -10.51 -13.94 -30.88
CA ASP A 92 -10.28 -14.66 -29.62
C ASP A 92 -8.93 -14.30 -29.02
N ILE A 93 -7.89 -14.22 -29.85
CA ILE A 93 -6.55 -13.78 -29.41
C ILE A 93 -6.61 -12.33 -28.91
N ALA A 94 -7.28 -11.43 -29.65
CA ALA A 94 -7.46 -10.04 -29.22
C ALA A 94 -8.28 -9.93 -27.93
N TYR A 95 -9.31 -10.77 -27.76
CA TYR A 95 -10.06 -10.85 -26.51
C TYR A 95 -9.18 -11.32 -25.34
N MET A 96 -8.36 -12.35 -25.55
CA MET A 96 -7.45 -12.84 -24.52
C MET A 96 -6.34 -11.81 -24.19
N ALA A 97 -5.82 -11.10 -25.19
CA ALA A 97 -4.90 -9.98 -25.00
C ALA A 97 -5.52 -8.89 -24.10
N SER A 98 -6.79 -8.57 -24.31
CA SER A 98 -7.49 -7.59 -23.47
C SER A 98 -7.71 -8.05 -22.01
N LEU A 99 -7.64 -9.35 -21.72
CA LEU A 99 -7.64 -9.86 -20.34
C LEU A 99 -6.29 -9.63 -19.64
N LEU A 100 -5.19 -9.56 -20.39
CA LEU A 100 -3.85 -9.31 -19.86
C LEU A 100 -3.54 -7.81 -19.70
N THR A 101 -4.28 -6.95 -20.39
CA THR A 101 -4.06 -5.50 -20.39
C THR A 101 -4.13 -4.93 -18.97
N GLY A 102 -3.03 -4.29 -18.55
CA GLY A 102 -2.91 -3.72 -17.21
C GLY A 102 -2.80 -4.76 -16.09
N GLN A 103 -2.67 -6.05 -16.38
CA GLN A 103 -2.48 -7.10 -15.36
C GLN A 103 -1.07 -7.73 -15.38
N ILE A 104 -0.31 -7.51 -16.46
CA ILE A 104 1.08 -7.94 -16.58
C ILE A 104 2.05 -6.76 -16.35
N LYS A 105 3.20 -7.06 -15.76
CA LYS A 105 4.30 -6.11 -15.50
C LYS A 105 5.58 -6.62 -16.12
N SER A 106 6.40 -5.72 -16.67
CA SER A 106 7.71 -6.10 -17.20
C SER A 106 8.66 -6.44 -16.05
N SER A 107 9.39 -7.54 -16.17
CA SER A 107 10.41 -7.94 -15.20
C SER A 107 11.58 -6.95 -15.12
N ASN A 108 11.80 -6.15 -16.17
CA ASN A 108 12.83 -5.10 -16.21
C ASN A 108 12.54 -3.93 -15.26
N LEU A 109 11.29 -3.80 -14.77
CA LEU A 109 10.91 -2.79 -13.76
C LEU A 109 11.48 -3.08 -12.36
N ILE A 110 12.04 -4.28 -12.15
CA ILE A 110 12.66 -4.68 -10.88
C ILE A 110 14.03 -4.02 -10.71
N ASP A 111 14.72 -3.68 -11.82
CA ASP A 111 15.98 -2.94 -11.80
C ASP A 111 15.74 -1.42 -11.69
N ASP A 112 16.34 -0.79 -10.67
CA ASP A 112 16.14 0.63 -10.32
C ASP A 112 16.50 1.61 -11.46
N ASP A 113 17.47 1.25 -12.30
CA ASP A 113 17.96 2.12 -13.38
C ASP A 113 16.96 2.28 -14.53
N ASN A 114 16.05 1.32 -14.75
CA ASN A 114 15.10 1.31 -15.88
C ASN A 114 13.70 1.81 -15.52
N LYS A 115 13.44 2.19 -14.24
CA LYS A 115 12.13 2.67 -13.80
C LYS A 115 11.68 3.95 -14.52
N LYS A 116 12.60 4.76 -15.06
CA LYS A 116 12.24 6.09 -15.60
C LYS A 116 11.54 6.07 -16.97
N GLU A 117 11.41 4.94 -17.65
CA GLU A 117 10.91 4.90 -19.03
C GLU A 117 9.46 4.41 -19.21
N VAL A 118 8.82 3.79 -18.21
CA VAL A 118 7.51 3.13 -18.42
C VAL A 118 6.33 4.09 -18.33
N ILE A 119 6.42 5.10 -17.45
CA ILE A 119 5.41 6.15 -17.30
C ILE A 119 6.10 7.52 -17.33
N SER A 120 5.49 8.48 -18.03
CA SER A 120 6.05 9.84 -18.15
C SER A 120 6.08 10.57 -16.81
N GLN A 121 7.08 11.42 -16.59
CA GLN A 121 7.16 12.26 -15.39
C GLN A 121 5.90 13.12 -15.20
N SER A 122 5.33 13.69 -16.27
CA SER A 122 4.08 14.45 -16.22
C SER A 122 2.89 13.66 -15.68
N PHE A 123 2.86 12.34 -15.93
CA PHE A 123 1.83 11.46 -15.38
C PHE A 123 2.05 11.28 -13.87
N ILE A 124 3.29 11.04 -13.43
CA ILE A 124 3.64 10.92 -12.01
C ILE A 124 3.28 12.21 -11.27
N ASP A 125 3.62 13.37 -11.83
CA ASP A 125 3.31 14.69 -11.25
C ASP A 125 1.79 14.88 -11.12
N THR A 126 1.02 14.47 -12.13
CA THR A 126 -0.45 14.50 -12.08
C THR A 126 -1.01 13.61 -10.95
N ILE A 127 -0.47 12.40 -10.77
CA ILE A 127 -0.87 11.52 -9.68
C ILE A 127 -0.49 12.11 -8.33
N ASN A 128 0.68 12.75 -8.24
CA ASN A 128 1.11 13.44 -7.03
C ASN A 128 0.15 14.58 -6.65
N ASP A 129 -0.25 15.43 -7.60
CA ASP A 129 -1.18 16.52 -7.34
C ASP A 129 -2.55 16.00 -6.83
N ILE A 130 -3.03 14.90 -7.41
CA ILE A 130 -4.27 14.23 -6.96
C ILE A 130 -4.12 13.68 -5.53
N LEU A 131 -2.97 13.10 -5.18
CA LEU A 131 -2.69 12.60 -3.83
C LEU A 131 -2.62 13.75 -2.82
N ILE A 132 -1.96 14.85 -3.17
CA ILE A 132 -1.88 16.06 -2.33
C ILE A 132 -3.29 16.58 -2.03
N ASP A 133 -4.13 16.79 -3.06
CA ASP A 133 -5.51 17.23 -2.90
C ASP A 133 -6.31 16.29 -2.00
N THR A 134 -6.17 14.98 -2.23
CA THR A 134 -6.83 13.94 -1.43
C THR A 134 -6.41 13.98 0.02
N PHE A 135 -5.12 13.95 0.32
CA PHE A 135 -4.65 13.92 1.70
C PHE A 135 -4.94 15.24 2.43
N GLN A 136 -4.84 16.39 1.75
CA GLN A 136 -5.26 17.68 2.31
C GLN A 136 -6.75 17.70 2.65
N LYS A 137 -7.62 17.16 1.77
CA LYS A 137 -9.07 17.07 2.00
C LYS A 137 -9.41 16.32 3.29
N TYR A 138 -8.63 15.29 3.61
CA TYR A 138 -8.80 14.46 4.80
C TYR A 138 -7.88 14.86 5.98
N MET A 139 -7.16 15.97 5.87
CA MET A 139 -6.20 16.45 6.88
C MET A 139 -5.14 15.39 7.25
N LEU A 140 -4.71 14.61 6.26
CA LEU A 140 -3.68 13.59 6.40
C LEU A 140 -2.32 14.18 6.02
N ASP A 141 -1.35 14.09 6.92
CA ASP A 141 0.05 14.39 6.67
C ASP A 141 0.80 13.08 6.48
N ILE A 142 1.06 12.70 5.23
CA ILE A 142 1.63 11.39 4.87
C ILE A 142 2.82 11.65 3.95
N ASP A 143 4.00 11.15 4.32
CA ASP A 143 5.11 11.00 3.38
C ASP A 143 4.93 9.70 2.58
N TYR A 144 4.71 9.86 1.27
CA TYR A 144 4.54 8.77 0.31
C TYR A 144 5.57 8.84 -0.83
N SER A 145 6.65 9.62 -0.65
CA SER A 145 7.64 9.91 -1.69
C SER A 145 8.26 8.64 -2.29
N GLU A 146 8.60 7.66 -1.44
CA GLU A 146 9.14 6.37 -1.87
C GLU A 146 8.12 5.50 -2.62
N GLN A 147 6.83 5.66 -2.35
CA GLN A 147 5.75 4.85 -2.90
C GLN A 147 5.12 5.46 -4.16
N LEU A 148 5.32 6.76 -4.41
CA LEU A 148 4.66 7.52 -5.48
C LEU A 148 4.83 6.88 -6.85
N TYR A 149 6.05 6.46 -7.20
CA TYR A 149 6.32 5.86 -8.51
C TYR A 149 5.57 4.54 -8.68
N ASN A 150 5.67 3.64 -7.70
CA ASN A 150 4.98 2.34 -7.74
C ASN A 150 3.46 2.52 -7.74
N PHE A 151 2.94 3.45 -6.94
CA PHE A 151 1.52 3.79 -6.94
C PHE A 151 1.07 4.29 -8.30
N SER A 152 1.86 5.16 -8.94
CA SER A 152 1.58 5.66 -10.30
C SER A 152 1.53 4.52 -11.32
N LEU A 153 2.41 3.52 -11.25
CA LEU A 153 2.33 2.34 -12.11
C LEU A 153 1.01 1.57 -11.92
N HIS A 154 0.54 1.43 -10.68
CA HIS A 154 -0.74 0.78 -10.40
C HIS A 154 -1.92 1.58 -10.94
N ILE A 155 -1.88 2.92 -10.84
CA ILE A 155 -2.91 3.78 -11.42
C ILE A 155 -2.90 3.70 -12.96
N ASP A 156 -1.75 3.72 -13.62
CA ASP A 156 -1.65 3.55 -15.07
C ASP A 156 -2.27 2.21 -15.53
N ALA A 157 -1.94 1.13 -14.81
CA ALA A 157 -2.50 -0.20 -15.06
C ALA A 157 -4.04 -0.23 -14.91
N MET A 158 -4.57 0.40 -13.86
CA MET A 158 -6.01 0.55 -13.65
C MET A 158 -6.66 1.39 -14.75
N ILE A 159 -6.07 2.52 -15.15
CA ILE A 159 -6.59 3.37 -16.24
C ILE A 159 -6.67 2.58 -17.55
N LYS A 160 -5.65 1.77 -17.87
CA LYS A 160 -5.66 0.89 -19.06
C LYS A 160 -6.85 -0.07 -19.04
N ARG A 161 -7.13 -0.68 -17.88
CA ARG A 161 -8.28 -1.57 -17.66
C ARG A 161 -9.63 -0.85 -17.76
N ALA A 162 -9.75 0.31 -17.12
CA ALA A 162 -10.94 1.15 -17.16
C ALA A 162 -11.30 1.57 -18.59
N LYS A 163 -10.33 2.00 -19.39
CA LYS A 163 -10.53 2.40 -20.80
C LYS A 163 -11.10 1.28 -21.67
N ILE A 164 -10.80 0.02 -21.35
CA ILE A 164 -11.34 -1.16 -22.05
C ILE A 164 -12.56 -1.77 -21.35
N HIS A 165 -13.06 -1.15 -20.28
CA HIS A 165 -14.21 -1.60 -19.48
C HIS A 165 -14.00 -3.03 -18.96
N ARG A 166 -12.80 -3.31 -18.45
CA ARG A 166 -12.43 -4.61 -17.85
C ARG A 166 -11.77 -4.42 -16.50
N PRO A 167 -12.55 -4.12 -15.46
CA PRO A 167 -11.99 -3.98 -14.13
C PRO A 167 -11.45 -5.31 -13.62
N ALA A 168 -10.47 -5.25 -12.73
CA ALA A 168 -10.02 -6.38 -11.94
C ALA A 168 -10.98 -6.59 -10.76
N GLU A 169 -11.40 -7.83 -10.52
CA GLU A 169 -12.25 -8.14 -9.36
C GLU A 169 -11.43 -8.15 -8.07
N ASN A 170 -11.96 -7.53 -7.00
CA ASN A 170 -11.33 -7.57 -5.69
C ASN A 170 -12.24 -8.27 -4.68
N ILE A 171 -11.92 -9.53 -4.38
CA ILE A 171 -12.69 -10.38 -3.46
C ILE A 171 -12.70 -9.80 -2.03
N SER A 172 -11.66 -9.03 -1.68
CA SER A 172 -11.48 -8.44 -0.35
C SER A 172 -12.16 -7.08 -0.17
N LEU A 173 -12.78 -6.50 -1.21
CA LEU A 173 -13.41 -5.17 -1.15
C LEU A 173 -14.43 -5.05 -0.01
N ASN A 174 -15.30 -6.05 0.15
CA ASN A 174 -16.33 -6.03 1.20
C ASN A 174 -15.72 -6.08 2.60
N GLN A 175 -14.62 -6.81 2.78
CA GLN A 175 -13.90 -6.84 4.05
C GLN A 175 -13.25 -5.48 4.34
N LEU A 176 -12.68 -4.83 3.33
CA LEU A 176 -12.08 -3.50 3.47
C LEU A 176 -13.13 -2.44 3.83
N LYS A 177 -14.30 -2.46 3.19
CA LYS A 177 -15.43 -1.57 3.51
C LYS A 177 -15.88 -1.71 4.96
N ASN A 178 -16.02 -2.94 5.44
CA ASN A 178 -16.53 -3.20 6.79
C ASN A 178 -15.49 -2.93 7.88
N ASN A 179 -14.23 -3.31 7.65
CA ASN A 179 -13.18 -3.23 8.67
C ASN A 179 -12.45 -1.89 8.67
N SER A 180 -12.46 -1.16 7.54
CA SER A 180 -11.75 0.10 7.37
C SER A 180 -12.56 1.15 6.59
N PRO A 181 -13.75 1.57 7.07
CA PRO A 181 -14.62 2.51 6.34
C PRO A 181 -13.95 3.83 5.96
N PHE A 182 -13.10 4.37 6.85
CA PHE A 182 -12.37 5.61 6.58
C PHE A 182 -11.39 5.46 5.40
N ILE A 183 -10.63 4.36 5.36
CA ILE A 183 -9.69 4.08 4.26
C ILE A 183 -10.46 3.93 2.94
N HIS A 184 -11.61 3.25 2.98
CA HIS A 184 -12.47 3.15 1.81
C HIS A 184 -12.98 4.51 1.34
N ASP A 185 -13.43 5.39 2.25
CA ASP A 185 -13.91 6.73 1.90
C ASP A 185 -12.82 7.58 1.22
N VAL A 186 -11.61 7.60 1.79
CA VAL A 186 -10.44 8.28 1.16
C VAL A 186 -10.17 7.72 -0.23
N SER A 187 -10.29 6.40 -0.41
CA SER A 187 -10.05 5.73 -1.69
C SER A 187 -11.13 6.03 -2.72
N VAL A 188 -12.39 6.14 -2.31
CA VAL A 188 -13.50 6.56 -3.18
C VAL A 188 -13.25 7.98 -3.67
N TYR A 189 -12.91 8.92 -2.77
CA TYR A 189 -12.59 10.29 -3.16
C TYR A 189 -11.41 10.33 -4.14
N LEU A 190 -10.31 9.63 -3.82
CA LEU A 190 -9.15 9.55 -4.70
C LEU A 190 -9.51 9.04 -6.09
N THR A 191 -10.29 7.96 -6.15
CA THR A 191 -10.74 7.35 -7.40
C THR A 191 -11.62 8.30 -8.21
N GLN A 192 -12.51 9.05 -7.54
CA GLN A 192 -13.31 10.09 -8.19
C GLN A 192 -12.43 11.15 -8.85
N ARG A 193 -11.39 11.65 -8.15
CA ARG A 193 -10.46 12.64 -8.71
C ARG A 193 -9.70 12.09 -9.93
N ILE A 194 -9.30 10.82 -9.90
CA ILE A 194 -8.67 10.14 -11.05
C ILE A 194 -9.66 10.01 -12.21
N SER A 195 -10.89 9.58 -11.94
CA SER A 195 -11.96 9.44 -12.94
C SER A 195 -12.22 10.76 -13.66
N GLU A 196 -12.33 11.87 -12.91
CA GLU A 196 -12.50 13.22 -13.44
C GLU A 196 -11.28 13.68 -14.27
N GLN A 197 -10.07 13.47 -13.76
CA GLN A 197 -8.84 13.90 -14.44
C GLN A 197 -8.64 13.19 -15.78
N PHE A 198 -8.92 11.89 -15.85
CA PHE A 198 -8.66 11.07 -17.04
C PHE A 198 -9.90 10.79 -17.89
N GLN A 199 -11.08 11.28 -17.47
CA GLN A 199 -12.35 11.10 -18.18
C GLN A 199 -12.67 9.62 -18.42
N ILE A 200 -12.57 8.82 -17.37
CA ILE A 200 -12.82 7.37 -17.38
C ILE A 200 -13.82 6.98 -16.31
N GLU A 201 -14.56 5.90 -16.54
CA GLU A 201 -15.37 5.25 -15.50
C GLU A 201 -14.52 4.18 -14.81
N ILE A 202 -14.45 4.22 -13.48
CA ILE A 202 -13.70 3.27 -12.67
C ILE A 202 -14.68 2.43 -11.88
N ASP A 203 -14.59 1.12 -12.04
CA ASP A 203 -15.45 0.17 -11.34
C ASP A 203 -15.16 0.14 -9.84
N GLU A 204 -16.18 -0.16 -9.05
CA GLU A 204 -16.07 -0.27 -7.60
C GLU A 204 -15.04 -1.34 -7.16
N SER A 205 -14.87 -2.41 -7.94
CA SER A 205 -13.89 -3.45 -7.65
C SER A 205 -12.44 -2.93 -7.68
N GLU A 206 -12.15 -1.90 -8.49
CA GLU A 206 -10.83 -1.27 -8.58
C GLU A 206 -10.51 -0.42 -7.34
N ILE A 207 -11.53 0.18 -6.73
CA ILE A 207 -11.41 0.96 -5.49
C ILE A 207 -10.84 0.08 -4.36
N GLY A 208 -11.13 -1.23 -4.37
CA GLY A 208 -10.58 -2.18 -3.42
C GLY A 208 -9.05 -2.25 -3.47
N PHE A 209 -8.46 -2.25 -4.68
CA PHE A 209 -7.00 -2.28 -4.82
C PHE A 209 -6.38 -0.96 -4.38
N ILE A 210 -6.98 0.17 -4.75
CA ILE A 210 -6.55 1.50 -4.26
C ILE A 210 -6.59 1.54 -2.73
N SER A 211 -7.65 1.00 -2.12
CA SER A 211 -7.83 0.96 -0.66
C SER A 211 -6.69 0.22 0.06
N VAL A 212 -6.12 -0.81 -0.55
CA VAL A 212 -4.96 -1.50 0.02
C VAL A 212 -3.73 -0.58 0.05
N HIS A 213 -3.45 0.14 -1.04
CA HIS A 213 -2.32 1.07 -1.10
C HIS A 213 -2.50 2.24 -0.12
N ILE A 214 -3.68 2.86 -0.11
CA ILE A 214 -3.98 3.98 0.80
C ILE A 214 -3.97 3.52 2.25
N GLY A 215 -4.51 2.35 2.54
CA GLY A 215 -4.47 1.79 3.89
C GLY A 215 -3.04 1.52 4.38
N TYR A 216 -2.15 1.06 3.49
CA TYR A 216 -0.74 0.90 3.81
C TYR A 216 -0.07 2.24 4.12
N LEU A 217 -0.29 3.27 3.29
CA LEU A 217 0.27 4.62 3.51
C LEU A 217 -0.22 5.24 4.84
N ILE A 218 -1.53 5.20 5.10
CA ILE A 218 -2.11 5.72 6.34
C ILE A 218 -1.56 4.96 7.56
N LYS A 219 -1.49 3.63 7.50
CA LYS A 219 -1.01 2.81 8.62
C LYS A 219 0.48 3.07 8.90
N ASN A 220 1.30 3.17 7.87
CA ASN A 220 2.72 3.49 8.03
C ASN A 220 2.92 4.88 8.63
N CYS A 221 2.17 5.88 8.18
CA CYS A 221 2.19 7.21 8.75
C CYS A 221 1.82 7.19 10.25
N LEU A 222 0.71 6.54 10.60
CA LEU A 222 0.28 6.42 12.01
C LEU A 222 1.33 5.72 12.88
N GLN A 223 1.96 4.66 12.37
CA GLN A 223 3.03 3.97 13.08
C GLN A 223 4.26 4.87 13.27
N ASN A 224 4.70 5.56 12.22
CA ASN A 224 5.87 6.43 12.29
C ASN A 224 5.64 7.63 13.22
N ASN A 225 4.45 8.24 13.21
CA ASN A 225 4.11 9.34 14.11
C ASN A 225 4.07 8.92 15.58
N GLN A 226 3.84 7.64 15.87
CA GLN A 226 3.86 7.09 17.22
C GLN A 226 5.26 6.70 17.72
N LYS A 227 6.24 6.58 16.81
CA LYS A 227 7.61 6.20 17.20
C LYS A 227 8.29 7.33 17.97
N VAL A 228 9.22 6.93 18.83
CA VAL A 228 10.10 7.83 19.58
C VAL A 228 11.33 8.13 18.71
N ASN A 229 11.57 9.39 18.41
CA ASN A 229 12.77 9.84 17.71
C ASN A 229 13.96 9.75 18.67
N VAL A 230 14.84 8.78 18.42
CA VAL A 230 16.03 8.55 19.23
C VAL A 230 17.25 9.02 18.47
N ILE A 231 18.07 9.84 19.10
CA ILE A 231 19.39 10.19 18.60
C ILE A 231 20.44 9.36 19.30
N LEU A 232 21.18 8.57 18.52
CA LEU A 232 22.41 7.93 18.96
C LEU A 232 23.58 8.88 18.73
N PHE A 233 24.01 9.54 19.81
CA PHE A 233 25.24 10.34 19.81
C PHE A 233 26.31 9.62 20.65
N CYS A 234 27.18 8.91 19.95
CA CYS A 234 28.27 8.12 20.52
C CYS A 234 29.58 8.45 19.78
N ASP A 235 30.71 8.43 20.49
CA ASP A 235 32.02 8.58 19.86
C ASP A 235 32.26 7.43 18.88
N GLN A 236 32.83 7.72 17.70
CA GLN A 236 33.16 6.72 16.65
C GLN A 236 34.34 5.80 17.03
N TYR A 237 34.48 5.42 18.29
CA TYR A 237 35.57 4.55 18.72
C TYR A 237 35.26 3.09 18.32
N HIS A 238 36.05 2.50 17.42
CA HIS A 238 36.01 1.07 17.03
C HIS A 238 34.63 0.48 16.70
N HIS A 239 33.82 1.15 15.87
CA HIS A 239 32.48 0.66 15.44
C HIS A 239 31.48 0.40 16.58
N ILE A 240 31.70 1.00 17.75
CA ILE A 240 30.80 0.85 18.90
C ILE A 240 29.41 1.40 18.57
N ALA A 241 29.33 2.57 17.93
CA ALA A 241 28.07 3.16 17.50
C ALA A 241 27.25 2.19 16.63
N ASP A 242 27.87 1.54 15.64
CA ASP A 242 27.19 0.59 14.75
C ASP A 242 26.64 -0.64 15.51
N LYS A 243 27.37 -1.11 16.53
CA LYS A 243 26.92 -2.22 17.38
C LYS A 243 25.73 -1.83 18.24
N ILE A 244 25.77 -0.65 18.86
CA ILE A 244 24.66 -0.11 19.66
C ILE A 244 23.45 0.11 18.77
N GLN A 245 23.65 0.70 17.58
CA GLN A 245 22.60 0.91 16.59
C GLN A 245 21.90 -0.40 16.22
N LYS A 246 22.67 -1.43 15.87
CA LYS A 246 22.11 -2.76 15.55
C LYS A 246 21.34 -3.36 16.72
N ALA A 247 21.85 -3.24 17.94
CA ALA A 247 21.17 -3.76 19.13
C ALA A 247 19.85 -2.99 19.43
N LEU A 248 19.84 -1.68 19.23
CA LEU A 248 18.64 -0.86 19.37
C LEU A 248 17.58 -1.21 18.31
N LEU A 249 17.98 -1.32 17.05
CA LEU A 249 17.06 -1.68 15.97
C LEU A 249 16.53 -3.11 16.10
N ALA A 250 17.36 -4.06 16.59
CA ALA A 250 16.91 -5.43 16.82
C ALA A 250 15.84 -5.53 17.92
N ASN A 251 15.93 -4.70 18.97
CA ASN A 251 15.06 -4.81 20.14
C ASN A 251 13.89 -3.80 20.13
N LEU A 252 14.01 -2.67 19.43
CA LEU A 252 13.10 -1.53 19.59
C LEU A 252 12.65 -0.90 18.24
N SER A 253 12.95 -1.51 17.09
CA SER A 253 12.62 -0.93 15.76
C SER A 253 11.14 -0.60 15.54
N GLU A 254 10.23 -1.30 16.22
CA GLU A 254 8.79 -0.99 16.20
C GLU A 254 8.44 0.29 16.95
N PHE A 255 9.24 0.68 17.95
CA PHE A 255 8.95 1.78 18.87
C PHE A 255 9.79 3.03 18.63
N ILE A 256 10.94 2.91 17.95
CA ILE A 256 11.87 4.02 17.77
C ILE A 256 12.20 4.28 16.31
N GLN A 257 12.45 5.55 16.00
CA GLN A 257 13.13 5.98 14.79
C GLN A 257 14.50 6.52 15.17
N LEU A 258 15.56 5.86 14.69
CA LEU A 258 16.93 6.06 15.18
C LEU A 258 17.75 6.90 14.21
N TYR A 259 18.28 8.02 14.69
CA TYR A 259 19.18 8.91 13.95
C TYR A 259 20.57 8.86 14.58
N GLN A 260 21.59 8.51 13.82
CA GLN A 260 22.96 8.53 14.29
C GLN A 260 23.61 9.88 13.94
N VAL A 261 24.13 10.57 14.94
CA VAL A 261 24.82 11.85 14.74
C VAL A 261 26.21 11.80 15.38
N HIS A 262 27.17 12.47 14.75
CA HIS A 262 28.56 12.51 15.22
C HIS A 262 28.90 13.79 15.98
N GLN A 263 28.08 14.82 15.85
CA GLN A 263 28.22 16.09 16.55
C GLN A 263 26.84 16.54 17.04
N LEU A 264 26.78 17.05 18.28
CA LEU A 264 25.57 17.66 18.81
C LEU A 264 25.53 19.13 18.37
N ASN A 265 24.74 19.42 17.34
CA ASN A 265 24.37 20.79 16.99
C ASN A 265 22.90 21.01 17.38
N ILE A 266 22.63 21.89 18.35
CA ILE A 266 21.26 22.15 18.85
C ILE A 266 20.35 22.74 17.76
N HIS A 267 20.94 23.31 16.70
CA HIS A 267 20.21 23.80 15.54
C HIS A 267 19.94 22.74 14.47
N ASP A 268 20.46 21.51 14.63
CA ASP A 268 20.15 20.40 13.74
C ASP A 268 18.69 19.99 13.90
N ILE A 269 17.98 19.84 12.78
CA ILE A 269 16.57 19.49 12.76
C ILE A 269 16.29 18.13 13.41
N HIS A 270 17.21 17.17 13.28
CA HIS A 270 17.08 15.88 13.93
C HIS A 270 17.13 16.05 15.45
N ILE A 271 18.04 16.89 15.96
CA ILE A 271 18.18 17.18 17.39
C ILE A 271 16.97 17.92 17.93
N GLN A 272 16.41 18.85 17.15
CA GLN A 272 15.17 19.54 17.51
C GLN A 272 13.97 18.60 17.55
N ASN A 273 13.91 17.60 16.68
CA ASN A 273 12.80 16.64 16.61
C ASN A 273 13.00 15.38 17.47
N ALA A 274 14.13 15.27 18.16
CA ALA A 274 14.44 14.14 19.03
C ALA A 274 13.58 14.13 20.30
N ASP A 275 13.11 12.95 20.68
CA ASP A 275 12.47 12.72 21.99
C ASP A 275 13.51 12.27 23.02
N ILE A 276 14.45 11.41 22.60
CA ILE A 276 15.49 10.82 23.43
C ILE A 276 16.85 10.98 22.76
N ILE A 277 17.86 11.33 23.55
CA ILE A 277 19.25 11.45 23.09
C ILE A 277 20.12 10.51 23.94
N THR A 278 20.79 9.54 23.32
CA THR A 278 21.59 8.52 24.02
C THR A 278 23.08 8.86 23.94
N THR A 279 23.69 9.27 25.05
CA THR A 279 25.01 9.96 25.04
C THR A 279 25.87 9.71 26.27
N LYS A 280 27.11 10.21 26.25
CA LYS A 280 27.85 10.61 27.47
C LYS A 280 27.07 11.66 28.25
N GLN A 281 27.28 11.75 29.56
CA GLN A 281 26.59 12.63 30.50
C GLN A 281 26.58 14.10 30.04
N THR A 282 25.49 14.49 29.39
CA THR A 282 25.27 15.82 28.79
C THR A 282 23.85 16.23 29.14
N GLN A 283 23.63 17.50 29.50
CA GLN A 283 22.29 18.02 29.71
C GLN A 283 21.89 18.86 28.49
N ILE A 284 20.83 18.45 27.82
CA ILE A 284 20.22 19.19 26.73
C ILE A 284 18.85 19.63 27.22
N PHE A 285 18.62 20.95 27.26
CA PHE A 285 17.37 21.50 27.78
C PHE A 285 16.19 21.06 26.91
N GLY A 286 15.08 20.66 27.55
CA GLY A 286 13.87 20.23 26.85
C GLY A 286 13.98 18.85 26.17
N LYS A 287 15.07 18.11 26.38
CA LYS A 287 15.28 16.78 25.80
C LYS A 287 15.57 15.74 26.87
N LYS A 288 15.08 14.52 26.66
CA LYS A 288 15.37 13.40 27.55
C LYS A 288 16.71 12.78 27.17
N VAL A 289 17.69 12.87 28.06
CA VAL A 289 19.03 12.31 27.81
C VAL A 289 19.21 11.03 28.59
N VAL A 290 19.49 9.92 27.89
CA VAL A 290 19.74 8.60 28.50
C VAL A 290 21.22 8.25 28.35
N CYS A 291 21.92 8.16 29.46
CA CYS A 291 23.33 7.79 29.45
C CYS A 291 23.51 6.27 29.40
N ILE A 292 24.14 5.79 28.32
CA ILE A 292 24.46 4.38 28.10
C ILE A 292 25.96 4.13 28.11
N SER A 293 26.38 2.94 28.53
CA SER A 293 27.78 2.52 28.48
C SER A 293 28.21 2.17 27.04
N PRO A 294 29.52 2.21 26.72
CA PRO A 294 30.03 1.84 25.39
C PRO A 294 29.72 0.40 24.96
N PHE A 295 29.37 -0.48 25.90
CA PHE A 295 29.09 -1.89 25.63
C PHE A 295 27.60 -2.21 25.63
N TYR A 296 26.73 -1.22 25.87
CA TYR A 296 25.27 -1.37 25.85
C TYR A 296 24.77 -2.61 26.59
N ASN A 297 24.99 -2.61 27.91
CA ASN A 297 24.67 -3.75 28.76
C ASN A 297 23.15 -3.85 29.07
N LEU A 298 22.73 -4.89 29.79
CA LEU A 298 21.33 -5.10 30.17
C LEU A 298 20.72 -3.92 30.94
N GLN A 299 21.50 -3.24 31.78
CA GLN A 299 21.02 -2.07 32.51
C GLN A 299 20.76 -0.88 31.57
N ASP A 300 21.60 -0.70 30.55
CA ASP A 300 21.40 0.33 29.53
C ASP A 300 20.19 0.02 28.64
N GLN A 301 19.96 -1.26 28.31
CA GLN A 301 18.76 -1.71 27.62
C GLN A 301 17.49 -1.37 28.42
N MET A 302 17.47 -1.66 29.72
CA MET A 302 16.35 -1.32 30.60
C MET A 302 16.11 0.19 30.66
N LYS A 303 17.17 1.00 30.82
CA LYS A 303 17.06 2.46 30.84
C LYS A 303 16.43 3.01 29.55
N ILE A 304 16.90 2.55 28.39
CA ILE A 304 16.36 2.99 27.11
C ILE A 304 14.91 2.54 26.97
N MET A 305 14.58 1.30 27.32
CA MET A 305 13.21 0.80 27.24
C MET A 305 12.25 1.61 28.12
N THR A 306 12.61 1.87 29.38
CA THR A 306 11.82 2.74 30.27
C THR A 306 11.68 4.14 29.70
N ALA A 307 12.77 4.71 29.20
CA ALA A 307 12.74 6.07 28.65
C ALA A 307 11.85 6.17 27.40
N THR A 308 11.91 5.18 26.51
CA THR A 308 11.06 5.04 25.32
C THR A 308 9.60 4.92 25.72
N GLN A 309 9.27 4.05 26.68
CA GLN A 309 7.90 3.86 27.14
C GLN A 309 7.30 5.15 27.71
N GLU A 310 8.05 5.84 28.57
CA GLU A 310 7.63 7.14 29.12
C GLU A 310 7.42 8.19 28.03
N CYS A 311 8.25 8.23 26.98
CA CYS A 311 8.03 9.12 25.83
C CYS A 311 6.77 8.75 25.03
N ILE A 312 6.49 7.46 24.83
CA ILE A 312 5.26 7.00 24.17
C ILE A 312 4.03 7.42 24.98
N ASP A 313 4.06 7.24 26.30
CA ASP A 313 2.94 7.58 27.17
C ASP A 313 2.70 9.09 27.24
N GLN A 314 3.78 9.88 27.24
CA GLN A 314 3.69 11.34 27.14
C GLN A 314 3.06 11.77 25.81
N LYS A 315 3.55 11.26 24.67
CA LYS A 315 2.98 11.57 23.34
C LYS A 315 1.49 11.23 23.27
N LYS A 316 1.08 10.08 23.81
CA LYS A 316 -0.34 9.69 23.87
C LYS A 316 -1.17 10.67 24.70
N THR A 317 -0.63 11.11 25.84
CA THR A 317 -1.30 12.05 26.74
C THR A 317 -1.45 13.42 26.08
N ASP A 318 -0.38 13.92 25.46
CA ASP A 318 -0.38 15.20 24.74
C ASP A 318 -1.38 15.17 23.58
N HIS A 319 -1.31 14.12 22.76
CA HIS A 319 -2.26 13.93 21.66
C HIS A 319 -3.72 13.84 22.15
N PHE A 320 -3.98 13.11 23.22
CA PHE A 320 -5.33 13.02 23.80
C PHE A 320 -5.81 14.39 24.29
N ASN A 321 -4.96 15.15 24.98
CA ASN A 321 -5.31 16.48 25.47
C ASN A 321 -5.59 17.45 24.32
N ASP A 322 -4.80 17.41 23.25
CA ASP A 322 -5.01 18.22 22.05
C ASP A 322 -6.36 17.88 21.39
N LEU A 323 -6.66 16.59 21.21
CA LEU A 323 -7.96 16.13 20.71
C LEU A 323 -9.09 16.58 21.64
N PHE A 324 -8.91 16.45 22.96
CA PHE A 324 -9.91 16.84 23.95
C PHE A 324 -10.25 18.33 23.83
N HIS A 325 -9.23 19.19 23.76
CA HIS A 325 -9.43 20.63 23.60
C HIS A 325 -10.01 21.02 22.23
N THR A 326 -9.71 20.26 21.18
CA THR A 326 -10.18 20.54 19.82
C THR A 326 -11.65 20.15 19.63
N TYR A 327 -12.04 18.97 20.11
CA TYR A 327 -13.37 18.39 19.82
C TYR A 327 -14.38 18.54 20.96
N PHE A 328 -13.93 18.75 22.20
CA PHE A 328 -14.81 18.88 23.35
C PHE A 328 -14.84 20.32 23.86
N HIS A 329 -15.98 20.97 23.65
CA HIS A 329 -16.23 22.28 24.22
C HIS A 329 -16.78 22.13 25.64
N LYS A 330 -16.15 22.79 26.63
CA LYS A 330 -16.56 22.72 28.05
C LYS A 330 -18.05 23.01 28.26
N ASN A 331 -18.62 23.95 27.50
CA ASN A 331 -20.05 24.32 27.62
C ASN A 331 -21.03 23.27 27.07
N LEU A 332 -20.53 22.27 26.33
CA LEU A 332 -21.33 21.14 25.83
C LEU A 332 -21.22 19.91 26.75
N PHE A 333 -20.50 20.04 27.87
CA PHE A 333 -20.32 18.97 28.85
C PHE A 333 -21.12 19.28 30.12
N PHE A 334 -22.08 18.41 30.45
CA PHE A 334 -22.98 18.62 31.57
C PHE A 334 -22.76 17.54 32.63
N ILE A 335 -22.25 17.92 33.80
CA ILE A 335 -22.16 17.04 34.98
C ILE A 335 -23.35 17.34 35.87
N ARG A 336 -24.27 16.38 35.99
CA ARG A 336 -25.50 16.51 36.79
C ARG A 336 -25.58 15.38 37.80
N ASN A 337 -25.40 15.71 39.08
CA ASN A 337 -25.51 14.76 40.20
C ASN A 337 -26.89 14.81 40.88
N ASP A 338 -27.77 15.68 40.39
CA ASP A 338 -29.08 16.01 40.94
C ASP A 338 -30.25 15.31 40.21
N LEU A 339 -29.98 14.67 39.08
CA LEU A 339 -30.98 13.92 38.32
C LEU A 339 -31.01 12.47 38.84
N THR A 340 -32.15 12.02 39.35
CA THR A 340 -32.26 10.77 40.13
C THR A 340 -32.99 9.65 39.39
N ASN A 341 -33.73 9.98 38.33
CA ASN A 341 -34.49 9.01 37.53
C ASN A 341 -34.34 9.24 36.02
N LYS A 342 -34.70 8.22 35.24
CA LYS A 342 -34.56 8.19 33.78
C LYS A 342 -35.33 9.34 33.12
N GLU A 343 -36.54 9.63 33.60
CA GLU A 343 -37.42 10.65 33.04
C GLU A 343 -36.84 12.07 33.21
N GLU A 344 -36.21 12.36 34.35
CA GLU A 344 -35.48 13.60 34.61
C GLU A 344 -34.28 13.79 33.67
N VAL A 345 -33.52 12.73 33.41
CA VAL A 345 -32.39 12.77 32.47
C VAL A 345 -32.85 13.03 31.05
N ILE A 346 -33.92 12.36 30.58
CA ILE A 346 -34.46 12.56 29.23
C ILE A 346 -34.96 14.00 29.05
N ARG A 347 -35.72 14.54 30.02
CA ARG A 347 -36.18 15.94 29.96
C ARG A 347 -35.03 16.95 29.93
N PHE A 348 -33.91 16.64 30.58
CA PHE A 348 -32.73 17.50 30.56
C PHE A 348 -32.03 17.48 29.18
N MET A 349 -32.02 16.32 28.51
CA MET A 349 -31.38 16.17 27.21
C MET A 349 -32.19 16.78 26.04
N GLY A 350 -33.50 16.97 26.23
CA GLY A 350 -34.40 17.55 25.22
C GLY A 350 -35.39 16.53 24.68
#